data_AF-A0A959ELK3-F1
#
_entry.id   AF-A0A959ELK3-F1
#
_cell.length_a   1.000
_cell.length_b   1.000
_cell.length_c   1.000
_cell.angle_alpha   90.00
_cell.angle_beta   90.00
_cell.angle_gamma   90.00
#
_symmetry.space_group_name_H-M   'P 1'
#
loop_
_entity.id
_entity.type
_entity.pdbx_description
1 polymer ?
#
loop_
_entity_poly.entity_id
_entity_poly.type
_entity_poly.pdbx_seq_one_letter_code
_entity_poly.pdbx_strand_id
1 'polypeptide(L)'
;MDIKWNPQHLDLSGLLTLSRGDQRRTIRYLQQFQELIPERIEVLKGYLEKEDRKMIRQTVHKMSPQLQFFGVPDIAGPIRRLEFEYETMPMGDLRKLAEDILAKLDLASHEVEEVIRNHFSQ
;
A
#
# COMPACT_ATOMS: atom_id res chain seq x y z
N MET A 1 0.88 -0.58 26.53
CA MET A 1 2.14 -0.04 26.00
C MET A 1 1.74 0.92 24.90
N ASP A 2 2.04 2.21 25.04
CA ASP A 2 1.77 3.19 23.99
C ASP A 2 2.92 3.12 22.98
N ILE A 3 2.73 2.36 21.90
CA ILE A 3 3.51 2.62 20.68
C ILE A 3 3.09 4.04 20.27
N LYS A 4 3.90 5.05 20.61
CA LYS A 4 3.68 6.43 20.18
C LYS A 4 3.98 6.52 18.69
N TRP A 5 2.99 6.10 17.91
CA TRP A 5 2.96 6.15 16.46
C TRP A 5 2.35 7.49 16.05
N ASN A 6 3.09 8.30 15.29
CA ASN A 6 2.54 9.52 14.69
C ASN A 6 2.60 9.37 13.17
N PRO A 7 1.60 8.70 12.57
CA PRO A 7 1.68 8.35 11.17
C PRO A 7 1.61 9.55 10.27
N GLN A 8 2.45 9.54 9.23
CA GLN A 8 2.36 10.49 8.13
C GLN A 8 1.76 9.84 6.87
N HIS A 9 1.92 8.52 6.69
CA HIS A 9 1.46 7.81 5.48
C HIS A 9 0.68 6.51 5.77
N LEU A 10 0.49 6.11 7.04
CA LEU A 10 -0.23 4.88 7.42
C LEU A 10 -1.14 5.01 8.65
N ASP A 11 -2.46 4.85 8.48
CA ASP A 11 -3.37 4.71 9.63
C ASP A 11 -3.45 3.26 10.15
N LEU A 12 -2.61 2.95 11.13
CA LEU A 12 -2.58 1.63 11.77
C LEU A 12 -3.67 1.44 12.85
N SER A 13 -4.60 2.39 13.04
CA SER A 13 -5.66 2.28 14.05
C SER A 13 -6.49 1.01 13.88
N GLY A 14 -6.78 0.64 12.62
CA GLY A 14 -7.45 -0.62 12.29
C GLY A 14 -6.62 -1.85 12.70
N LEU A 15 -5.32 -1.83 12.42
CA LEU A 15 -4.40 -2.91 12.74
C LEU A 15 -4.20 -3.07 14.26
N LEU A 16 -4.09 -1.96 15.00
CA LEU A 16 -4.00 -1.96 16.47
C LEU A 16 -5.29 -2.50 17.11
N THR A 17 -6.45 -2.13 16.57
CA THR A 17 -7.76 -2.63 17.01
C THR A 17 -7.86 -4.15 16.81
N LEU A 18 -7.49 -4.65 15.62
CA LEU A 18 -7.51 -6.08 15.30
C LEU A 18 -6.48 -6.89 16.10
N SER A 19 -5.33 -6.28 16.35
CA SER A 19 -4.28 -6.87 17.18
C SER A 19 -4.66 -6.88 18.66
N ARG A 20 -5.70 -6.13 19.08
CA ARG A 20 -6.09 -5.95 20.49
C ARG A 20 -4.92 -5.48 21.36
N GLY A 21 -4.01 -4.68 20.78
CA GLY A 21 -2.77 -4.26 21.42
C GLY A 21 -1.70 -5.35 21.57
N ASP A 22 -1.88 -6.55 21.01
CA ASP A 22 -0.88 -7.62 21.00
C ASP A 22 0.28 -7.25 20.05
N GLN A 23 1.44 -7.03 20.64
CA GLN A 23 2.67 -6.66 19.95
C GLN A 23 3.11 -7.73 18.92
N ARG A 24 2.94 -9.02 19.23
CA ARG A 24 3.31 -10.12 18.33
C ARG A 24 2.37 -10.22 17.14
N ARG A 25 1.10 -9.85 17.31
CA ARG A 25 0.16 -9.74 16.17
C ARG A 25 0.48 -8.54 15.31
N THR A 26 0.74 -7.40 15.94
CA THR A 26 1.09 -6.15 15.27
C THR A 26 2.31 -6.32 14.37
N ILE A 27 3.42 -6.84 14.92
CA ILE A 27 4.65 -7.06 14.15
C ILE A 27 4.43 -8.03 12.99
N ARG A 28 3.65 -9.12 13.17
CA ARG A 28 3.36 -10.06 12.08
C ARG A 28 2.63 -9.41 10.93
N TYR A 29 1.66 -8.55 11.20
CA TYR A 29 0.96 -7.83 10.13
C TYR A 29 1.88 -6.82 9.42
N LEU A 30 2.76 -6.13 10.16
CA LEU A 30 3.75 -5.22 9.57
C LEU A 30 4.80 -5.97 8.73
N GLN A 31 5.25 -7.14 9.19
CA GLN A 31 6.14 -8.01 8.40
C GLN A 31 5.47 -8.51 7.12
N GLN A 32 4.19 -8.91 7.19
CA GLN A 32 3.41 -9.28 6.00
C GLN A 32 3.30 -8.12 5.01
N PHE A 33 3.20 -6.87 5.48
CA PHE A 33 3.25 -5.70 4.61
C PHE A 33 4.57 -5.63 3.84
N GLN A 34 5.69 -5.72 4.57
CA GLN A 34 7.06 -5.68 4.03
C GLN A 34 7.35 -6.81 3.05
N GLU A 35 6.75 -7.99 3.23
CA GLU A 35 6.92 -9.10 2.30
C GLU A 35 6.09 -8.91 1.02
N LEU A 36 4.87 -8.40 1.13
CA LEU A 36 3.91 -8.38 0.01
C LEU A 36 3.99 -7.12 -0.85
N ILE A 37 4.17 -5.95 -0.26
CA ILE A 37 4.03 -4.67 -0.96
C ILE A 37 5.19 -4.40 -1.93
N PRO A 38 6.47 -4.64 -1.59
CA PRO A 38 7.57 -4.45 -2.52
C PRO A 38 7.47 -5.30 -3.79
N GLU A 39 7.09 -6.58 -3.67
CA GLU A 39 6.87 -7.44 -4.85
C GLU A 39 5.78 -6.86 -5.77
N ARG A 40 4.69 -6.38 -5.18
CA ARG A 40 3.56 -5.81 -5.94
C ARG A 40 3.91 -4.48 -6.61
N ILE A 41 4.74 -3.67 -5.98
CA ILE A 41 5.31 -2.45 -6.55
C ILE A 41 6.10 -2.80 -7.82
N GLU A 42 7.00 -3.78 -7.74
CA GLU A 42 7.82 -4.20 -8.89
C GLU A 42 6.98 -4.80 -10.01
N VAL A 43 5.98 -5.62 -9.68
CA VAL A 43 5.02 -6.16 -10.65
C VAL A 43 4.26 -5.03 -11.37
N LEU A 44 3.78 -4.03 -10.62
CA LEU A 44 3.05 -2.90 -11.19
C LEU A 44 3.94 -2.02 -12.08
N LYS A 45 5.19 -1.75 -11.67
CA LYS A 45 6.20 -1.07 -12.50
C LYS A 45 6.43 -1.82 -13.82
N GLY A 46 6.60 -3.14 -13.77
CA GLY A 46 6.79 -3.96 -14.97
C GLY A 46 5.60 -3.93 -15.94
N TYR A 47 4.35 -3.83 -15.44
CA TYR A 47 3.18 -3.66 -16.31
C TYR A 47 3.04 -2.22 -16.85
N LEU A 48 3.50 -1.21 -16.10
CA LEU A 48 3.57 0.17 -16.59
C LEU A 48 4.57 0.32 -17.73
N GLU A 49 5.74 -0.32 -17.65
CA GLU A 49 6.72 -0.32 -18.75
C GLU A 49 6.18 -0.95 -20.02
N LYS A 50 5.36 -2.00 -19.89
CA LYS A 50 4.71 -2.71 -21.00
C LYS A 50 3.42 -2.05 -21.49
N GLU A 51 2.97 -0.99 -20.81
CA GLU A 51 1.68 -0.33 -21.05
C GLU A 51 0.48 -1.29 -21.01
N ASP A 52 0.57 -2.35 -20.20
CA ASP A 52 -0.48 -3.36 -20.07
C ASP A 52 -1.57 -2.88 -19.11
N ARG A 53 -2.48 -2.06 -19.66
CA ARG A 53 -3.62 -1.46 -18.95
C ARG A 53 -4.40 -2.44 -18.09
N LYS A 54 -4.66 -3.64 -18.64
CA LYS A 54 -5.47 -4.67 -17.97
C LYS A 54 -4.73 -5.20 -16.75
N MET A 55 -3.44 -5.47 -16.89
CA MET A 55 -2.62 -5.98 -15.81
C MET A 55 -2.31 -4.91 -14.75
N ILE A 56 -2.18 -3.64 -15.14
CA ILE A 56 -2.12 -2.50 -14.20
C ILE A 56 -3.39 -2.48 -13.33
N ARG A 57 -4.57 -2.49 -13.95
CA ARG A 57 -5.85 -2.52 -13.24
C ARG A 57 -6.02 -3.75 -12.35
N GLN A 58 -5.67 -4.93 -12.85
CA GLN A 58 -5.75 -6.16 -12.04
C GLN A 58 -4.82 -6.12 -10.82
N THR A 59 -3.61 -5.61 -10.99
CA THR A 59 -2.62 -5.54 -9.92
C THR A 59 -3.10 -4.58 -8.84
N VAL A 60 -3.50 -3.36 -9.22
CA VAL A 60 -4.04 -2.35 -8.31
C VAL A 60 -5.30 -2.85 -7.57
N HIS A 61 -6.22 -3.50 -8.29
CA HIS A 61 -7.42 -4.08 -7.69
C HIS A 61 -7.10 -5.13 -6.61
N LYS A 62 -6.14 -6.03 -6.87
CA LYS A 62 -5.69 -7.05 -5.90
C LYS A 62 -4.98 -6.44 -4.69
N MET A 63 -4.45 -5.22 -4.80
CA MET A 63 -3.79 -4.50 -3.70
C MET A 63 -4.79 -3.76 -2.83
N SER A 64 -5.86 -3.25 -3.42
CA SER A 64 -6.87 -2.40 -2.75
C SER A 64 -7.29 -2.88 -1.34
N PRO A 65 -7.63 -4.17 -1.10
CA PRO A 65 -8.01 -4.62 0.24
C PRO A 65 -6.89 -4.48 1.28
N GLN A 66 -5.64 -4.72 0.89
CA GLN A 66 -4.50 -4.60 1.79
C GLN A 66 -4.22 -3.14 2.10
N LEU A 67 -4.25 -2.27 1.09
CA LEU A 67 -3.97 -0.84 1.30
C LEU A 67 -5.00 -0.19 2.21
N GLN A 68 -6.26 -0.61 2.09
CA GLN A 68 -7.32 -0.22 3.03
C GLN A 68 -7.11 -0.81 4.42
N PHE A 69 -6.71 -2.09 4.51
CA PHE A 69 -6.41 -2.75 5.79
C PHE A 69 -5.29 -2.05 6.58
N PHE A 70 -4.24 -1.60 5.88
CA PHE A 70 -3.11 -0.89 6.46
C PHE A 70 -3.34 0.62 6.60
N GLY A 71 -4.49 1.11 6.16
CA GLY A 71 -4.88 2.51 6.34
C GLY A 71 -4.06 3.50 5.50
N VAL A 72 -3.65 3.14 4.28
CA VAL A 72 -2.96 4.09 3.39
C VAL A 72 -3.96 5.20 2.99
N PRO A 73 -3.72 6.46 3.37
CA PRO A 73 -4.69 7.52 3.22
C PRO A 73 -4.89 7.91 1.75
N ASP A 74 -6.13 8.28 1.41
CA ASP A 74 -6.51 8.81 0.10
C ASP A 74 -6.12 7.90 -1.09
N ILE A 75 -5.97 6.60 -0.86
CA ILE A 75 -5.64 5.63 -1.93
C ILE A 75 -6.90 5.10 -2.64
N ALA A 76 -8.04 5.07 -1.94
CA ALA A 76 -9.27 4.49 -2.45
C ALA A 76 -9.84 5.23 -3.67
N GLY A 77 -9.73 6.57 -3.69
CA GLY A 77 -10.16 7.40 -4.81
C GLY A 77 -9.40 7.07 -6.11
N PRO A 78 -8.06 7.18 -6.12
CA PRO A 78 -7.22 6.78 -7.25
C PRO A 78 -7.46 5.36 -7.73
N ILE A 79 -7.56 4.39 -6.81
CA ILE A 79 -7.85 2.99 -7.14
C ILE A 79 -9.18 2.85 -7.86
N ARG A 80 -10.26 3.43 -7.32
CA ARG A 80 -11.60 3.37 -7.95
C ARG A 80 -11.57 4.00 -9.33
N ARG A 81 -10.96 5.17 -9.47
CA ARG A 81 -10.84 5.84 -10.76
C ARG A 81 -10.13 4.95 -11.78
N LEU A 82 -9.02 4.33 -11.38
CA LEU A 82 -8.30 3.37 -12.22
C LEU A 82 -9.20 2.18 -12.58
N GLU A 83 -9.92 1.61 -11.62
CA GLU A 83 -10.81 0.47 -11.86
C GLU A 83 -11.94 0.76 -12.86
N PHE A 84 -12.49 1.97 -12.86
CA PHE A 84 -13.61 2.37 -13.71
C PHE A 84 -13.18 2.93 -15.07
N GLU A 85 -12.08 3.69 -15.12
CA GLU A 85 -11.68 4.46 -16.31
C GLU A 85 -10.55 3.82 -17.11
N TYR A 86 -9.94 2.70 -16.67
CA TYR A 86 -8.71 2.16 -17.31
C TYR A 86 -8.81 1.88 -18.82
N GLU A 87 -10.01 1.57 -19.33
CA GLU A 87 -10.23 1.28 -20.75
C GLU A 87 -10.22 2.54 -21.60
N THR A 88 -10.79 3.64 -21.09
CA THR A 88 -11.01 4.89 -21.84
C THR A 88 -10.00 5.97 -21.50
N MET A 89 -9.31 5.86 -20.36
CA MET A 89 -8.30 6.82 -19.91
C MET A 89 -7.08 6.83 -20.87
N PRO A 90 -6.54 8.00 -21.27
CA PRO A 90 -5.27 8.06 -21.98
C PRO A 90 -4.16 7.35 -21.21
N MET A 91 -3.25 6.66 -21.91
CA MET A 91 -2.22 5.83 -21.23
C MET A 91 -1.32 6.68 -20.33
N GLY A 92 -1.03 7.93 -20.72
CA GLY A 92 -0.27 8.87 -19.89
C GLY A 92 -0.97 9.22 -18.57
N ASP A 93 -2.29 9.42 -18.60
CA ASP A 93 -3.07 9.69 -17.38
C ASP A 93 -3.16 8.45 -16.49
N LEU A 94 -3.31 7.26 -17.09
CA LEU A 94 -3.32 5.99 -16.37
C LEU A 94 -1.97 5.72 -15.71
N ARG A 95 -0.88 5.98 -16.43
CA ARG A 95 0.48 5.90 -15.90
C ARG A 95 0.65 6.83 -14.71
N LYS A 96 0.27 8.10 -14.85
CA LYS A 96 0.35 9.06 -13.75
C LYS A 96 -0.44 8.61 -12.51
N LEU A 97 -1.66 8.11 -12.71
CA LEU A 97 -2.50 7.61 -11.61
C LEU A 97 -1.88 6.40 -10.91
N ALA A 98 -1.27 5.48 -11.67
CA ALA A 98 -0.58 4.33 -11.13
C ALA A 98 0.73 4.72 -10.42
N GLU A 99 1.47 5.70 -10.96
CA GLU A 99 2.67 6.26 -10.34
C GLU A 99 2.35 6.99 -9.03
N ASP A 100 1.23 7.71 -8.95
CA ASP A 100 0.75 8.32 -7.70
C ASP A 100 0.44 7.25 -6.64
N ILE A 101 -0.14 6.12 -7.05
CA ILE A 101 -0.37 4.96 -6.18
C ILE A 101 0.98 4.37 -5.72
N LEU A 102 1.92 4.15 -6.64
CA LEU A 102 3.25 3.63 -6.34
C LEU A 102 4.01 4.51 -5.34
N ALA A 103 4.01 5.82 -5.53
CA ALA A 103 4.67 6.75 -4.63
C ALA A 103 4.13 6.67 -3.19
N LYS A 104 2.81 6.55 -3.04
CA LYS A 104 2.19 6.35 -1.71
C LYS A 104 2.59 5.01 -1.08
N LEU A 105 2.72 3.96 -1.89
CA LEU A 105 3.13 2.64 -1.43
C LEU A 105 4.58 2.59 -1.00
N ASP A 106 5.46 3.26 -1.75
CA ASP A 106 6.87 3.38 -1.38
C ASP A 106 7.00 4.12 -0.04
N LEU A 107 6.31 5.25 0.13
CA LEU A 107 6.30 5.99 1.41
C LEU A 107 5.79 5.14 2.57
N ALA A 108 4.66 4.45 2.37
CA ALA A 108 4.11 3.54 3.37
C ALA A 108 5.09 2.40 3.71
N SER A 109 5.79 1.84 2.71
CA SER A 109 6.78 0.78 2.93
C SER A 109 7.95 1.27 3.79
N HIS A 110 8.50 2.45 3.48
CA HIS A 110 9.56 3.05 4.30
C HIS A 110 9.09 3.30 5.73
N GLU A 111 7.87 3.82 5.88
CA GLU A 111 7.28 4.08 7.20
C GLU A 111 7.11 2.77 8.00
N VAL A 112 6.63 1.66 7.39
CA VAL A 112 6.57 0.34 8.06
C VAL A 112 7.95 -0.13 8.50
N GLU A 113 8.96 0.01 7.64
CA GLU A 113 10.34 -0.40 7.96
C GLU A 113 10.85 0.33 9.19
N GLU A 114 10.63 1.64 9.27
CA GLU A 114 10.97 2.46 10.42
C GLU A 114 10.22 2.04 11.69
N VAL A 115 8.93 1.67 11.61
CA VAL A 115 8.18 1.13 12.76
C VAL A 115 8.89 -0.08 13.33
N ILE A 116 9.16 -1.05 12.45
CA ILE A 116 9.71 -2.35 12.84
C ILE A 116 11.08 -2.12 13.49
N ARG A 117 11.92 -1.30 12.85
CA ARG A 117 13.26 -0.95 13.34
C ARG A 117 13.23 -0.25 14.70
N ASN A 118 12.36 0.73 14.89
CA ASN A 118 12.37 1.58 16.09
C ASN A 118 11.65 0.94 17.29
N HIS A 119 10.70 0.02 17.06
CA HIS A 119 9.82 -0.50 18.11
C HIS A 119 9.88 -2.02 18.30
N PHE A 120 10.46 -2.76 17.35
CA PHE A 120 10.39 -4.22 17.35
C PHE A 120 11.72 -4.93 17.04
N SER A 121 12.74 -4.23 16.57
CA SER A 121 14.10 -4.76 16.46
C SER A 121 14.76 -4.79 17.84
N GLN A 122 14.62 -5.91 18.55
CA GLN A 122 15.52 -6.34 19.63
C GLN A 122 16.35 -7.54 19.15
#